data_AF-A0A7J8WVC1-F1
#
_entry.id   AF-A0A7J8WVC1-F1
#
_cell.length_a   1.000
_cell.length_b   1.000
_cell.length_c   1.000
_cell.angle_alpha   90.00
_cell.angle_beta   90.00
_cell.angle_gamma   90.00
#
_symmetry.space_group_name_H-M   'P 1'
#
loop_
_entity.id
_entity.type
_entity.pdbx_description
1 polymer ?
#
loop_
_entity_poly.entity_id
_entity_poly.type
_entity_poly.pdbx_seq_one_letter_code
_entity_poly.pdbx_strand_id
1 'polypeptide(L)'
;GEELRRTLAEKRQRHYHALLGAAEETVARRLREKEAEVEKAKRRNAELEARAAQVSVEVQVWQAKARAQEATAVSLQAQLQQAIMSGATAHDNRRGDEGLNCAGGGVERQAEDAESAYVDPDRVVASGPVCRACRKRAAAVVLLPCQHLCLCTECDRVAQACPLCLTARNSSVEVLLS
;
A
#
# COMPACT_ATOMS: atom_id res chain seq x y z
N GLY A 1 29.96 -50.43 -70.64
CA GLY A 1 30.63 -49.41 -69.78
C GLY A 1 29.76 -48.18 -69.54
N GLU A 2 29.13 -47.64 -70.58
CA GLU A 2 28.37 -46.38 -70.51
C GLU A 2 27.10 -46.46 -69.64
N GLU A 3 26.35 -47.56 -69.70
CA GLU A 3 25.15 -47.77 -68.87
C GLU A 3 25.45 -47.68 -67.37
N LEU A 4 26.58 -48.26 -66.96
CA LEU A 4 27.04 -48.21 -65.56
C LEU A 4 27.42 -46.79 -65.14
N ARG A 5 28.06 -46.02 -66.03
CA ARG A 5 28.41 -44.61 -65.75
C ARG A 5 27.16 -43.73 -65.61
N ARG A 6 26.17 -43.94 -66.47
CA ARG A 6 24.88 -43.23 -66.44
C ARG A 6 24.13 -43.48 -65.13
N THR A 7 23.94 -44.74 -64.77
CA THR A 7 23.23 -45.13 -63.54
C THR A 7 23.93 -44.63 -62.28
N LEU A 8 25.26 -44.62 -62.23
CA LEU A 8 26.03 -44.03 -61.13
C LEU A 8 25.84 -42.51 -61.05
N ALA A 9 25.83 -41.81 -62.19
CA ALA A 9 25.59 -40.36 -62.23
C ALA A 9 24.17 -40.02 -61.74
N GLU A 10 23.15 -40.75 -62.20
CA GLU A 10 21.77 -40.57 -61.75
C GLU A 10 21.58 -40.85 -60.26
N LYS A 11 22.20 -41.91 -59.72
CA LYS A 11 22.15 -42.21 -58.28
C LYS A 11 22.79 -41.10 -57.46
N ARG A 12 23.96 -40.60 -57.90
CA ARG A 12 24.64 -39.47 -57.25
C ARG A 12 23.78 -38.21 -57.28
N GLN A 13 23.16 -37.90 -58.42
CA GLN A 13 22.27 -36.75 -58.56
C GLN A 13 21.06 -36.89 -57.62
N ARG A 14 20.41 -38.05 -57.59
CA ARG A 14 19.29 -38.33 -56.67
C ARG A 14 19.70 -38.18 -55.20
N HIS A 15 20.85 -38.72 -54.80
CA HIS A 15 21.36 -38.56 -53.44
C HIS A 15 21.66 -37.10 -53.10
N TYR A 16 22.26 -36.34 -54.02
CA TYR A 16 22.55 -34.93 -53.80
C TYR A 16 21.27 -34.10 -53.60
N HIS A 17 20.26 -34.30 -54.45
CA HIS A 17 18.96 -33.64 -54.28
C HIS A 17 18.26 -34.04 -52.98
N ALA A 18 18.31 -35.31 -52.60
CA ALA A 18 17.72 -35.77 -51.34
C ALA A 18 18.40 -35.12 -50.12
N LEU A 19 19.73 -35.02 -50.12
CA LEU A 19 20.49 -34.37 -49.04
C LEU A 19 20.20 -32.87 -48.97
N LEU A 20 20.14 -32.18 -50.12
CA LEU A 20 19.76 -30.77 -50.16
C LEU A 20 18.33 -30.55 -49.65
N GLY A 21 17.36 -31.33 -50.12
CA GLY A 21 15.98 -31.22 -49.68
C GLY A 21 15.82 -31.44 -48.17
N ALA A 22 16.52 -32.44 -47.61
CA ALA A 22 16.50 -32.68 -46.17
C ALA A 22 17.12 -31.53 -45.36
N ALA A 23 18.20 -30.91 -45.88
CA ALA A 23 18.82 -29.74 -45.26
C ALA A 23 17.89 -28.51 -45.32
N GLU A 24 17.29 -28.25 -46.48
CA GLU A 24 16.33 -27.17 -46.69
C GLU A 24 15.10 -27.33 -45.79
N GLU A 25 14.54 -28.54 -45.69
CA GLU A 25 13.40 -28.82 -44.81
C GLU A 25 13.75 -28.59 -43.33
N THR A 26 14.94 -29.01 -42.90
CA THR A 26 15.41 -28.78 -41.53
C THR A 26 15.56 -27.30 -41.23
N VAL A 27 16.14 -26.53 -42.15
CA VAL A 27 16.28 -25.08 -42.02
C VAL A 27 14.91 -24.40 -42.00
N ALA A 28 14.01 -24.77 -42.91
CA ALA A 28 12.67 -24.21 -43.00
C ALA A 28 11.84 -24.48 -41.73
N ARG A 29 11.95 -25.68 -41.15
CA ARG A 29 11.31 -26.00 -39.86
C ARG A 29 11.84 -25.11 -38.74
N ARG A 30 13.17 -25.00 -38.62
CA ARG A 30 13.80 -24.15 -37.59
C ARG A 30 13.43 -22.68 -37.75
N LEU A 31 13.33 -22.20 -38.99
CA LEU A 31 12.90 -20.83 -39.27
C LEU A 31 11.48 -20.58 -38.77
N ARG A 32 10.54 -21.47 -39.09
CA ARG A 32 9.14 -21.38 -38.61
C ARG A 32 9.04 -21.41 -37.08
N GLU A 33 9.83 -22.26 -36.43
CA GLU A 33 9.90 -22.30 -34.95
C GLU A 33 10.38 -20.97 -34.38
N LYS A 34 11.44 -20.38 -34.96
CA LYS A 34 11.97 -19.08 -34.54
C LYS A 34 11.01 -17.93 -34.83
N GLU A 35 10.33 -17.95 -35.97
CA GLU A 35 9.28 -16.96 -36.29
C GLU A 35 8.14 -17.02 -35.28
N ALA A 36 7.71 -18.22 -34.87
CA ALA A 36 6.69 -18.39 -33.84
C ALA A 36 7.16 -17.90 -32.46
N GLU A 37 8.41 -18.16 -32.08
CA GLU A 37 9.02 -17.60 -30.85
C GLU A 37 9.04 -16.08 -30.88
N VAL A 38 9.46 -15.47 -31.99
CA VAL A 38 9.49 -14.01 -32.19
C VAL A 38 8.09 -13.43 -32.10
N GLU A 39 7.10 -14.04 -32.73
CA GLU A 39 5.71 -13.57 -32.70
C GLU A 39 5.12 -13.64 -31.28
N LYS A 40 5.42 -14.71 -30.54
CA LYS A 40 5.05 -14.81 -29.12
C LYS A 40 5.71 -13.71 -28.28
N ALA A 41 6.99 -13.44 -28.49
CA ALA A 41 7.72 -12.38 -27.79
C ALA A 41 7.16 -10.99 -28.13
N LYS A 42 6.82 -10.73 -29.39
CA LYS A 42 6.18 -9.48 -29.83
C LYS A 42 4.85 -9.23 -29.14
N ARG A 43 3.97 -10.24 -29.09
CA ARG A 43 2.69 -10.15 -28.38
C ARG A 43 2.90 -9.84 -26.90
N ARG A 44 3.83 -10.54 -26.26
CA ARG A 44 4.14 -10.29 -24.84
C ARG A 44 4.70 -8.89 -24.63
N ASN A 45 5.55 -8.40 -25.51
CA ASN A 45 6.07 -7.04 -25.43
C ASN A 45 4.94 -6.00 -25.54
N ALA A 46 4.05 -6.14 -26.54
CA ALA A 46 2.90 -5.25 -26.70
C ALA A 46 1.97 -5.25 -25.47
N GLU A 47 1.72 -6.40 -24.85
CA GLU A 47 0.95 -6.49 -23.59
C GLU A 47 1.63 -5.72 -22.44
N LEU A 48 2.96 -5.80 -22.33
CA LEU A 48 3.73 -5.12 -21.29
C LEU A 48 3.78 -3.62 -21.53
N GLU A 49 3.97 -3.18 -22.78
CA GLU A 49 3.92 -1.77 -23.17
C GLU A 49 2.55 -1.16 -22.85
N ALA A 50 1.45 -1.87 -23.16
CA ALA A 50 0.11 -1.42 -22.83
C ALA A 50 -0.11 -1.27 -21.32
N ARG A 51 0.38 -2.21 -20.51
CA ARG A 51 0.32 -2.14 -19.04
C ARG A 51 1.17 -0.99 -18.49
N ALA A 52 2.37 -0.78 -19.04
CA ALA A 52 3.24 0.32 -18.65
C ALA A 52 2.60 1.67 -18.95
N ALA A 53 1.96 1.81 -20.12
CA ALA A 53 1.20 2.99 -20.47
C ALA A 53 0.01 3.22 -19.51
N GLN A 54 -0.76 2.19 -19.20
CA GLN A 54 -1.87 2.27 -18.25
C GLN A 54 -1.41 2.76 -16.87
N VAL A 55 -0.41 2.10 -16.28
CA VAL A 55 0.09 2.47 -14.94
C VAL A 55 0.69 3.88 -14.96
N SER A 56 1.33 4.29 -16.05
CA SER A 56 1.86 5.65 -16.19
C SER A 56 0.75 6.71 -16.15
N VAL A 57 -0.40 6.44 -16.77
CA VAL A 57 -1.58 7.32 -16.68
C VAL A 57 -2.15 7.31 -15.27
N GLU A 58 -2.28 6.14 -14.64
CA GLU A 58 -2.75 6.03 -13.24
C GLU A 58 -1.88 6.84 -12.29
N VAL A 59 -0.55 6.76 -12.41
CA VAL A 59 0.39 7.55 -11.61
C VAL A 59 0.16 9.05 -11.80
N GLN A 60 -0.03 9.52 -13.03
CA GLN A 60 -0.31 10.94 -13.29
C GLN A 60 -1.62 11.40 -12.64
N VAL A 61 -2.67 10.59 -12.72
CA VAL A 61 -3.96 10.88 -12.07
C VAL A 61 -3.81 10.98 -10.56
N TRP A 62 -3.13 10.00 -9.95
CA TRP A 62 -2.88 10.00 -8.49
C TRP A 62 -2.01 11.17 -8.06
N GLN A 63 -0.99 11.51 -8.84
CA GLN A 63 -0.14 12.67 -8.57
C GLN A 63 -0.92 13.98 -8.66
N ALA A 64 -1.77 14.15 -9.66
CA ALA A 64 -2.63 15.33 -9.78
C ALA A 64 -3.58 15.45 -8.57
N LYS A 65 -4.17 14.34 -8.13
CA LYS A 65 -5.02 14.30 -6.94
C LYS A 65 -4.26 14.67 -5.68
N ALA A 66 -3.06 14.12 -5.47
CA ALA A 66 -2.21 14.44 -4.32
C ALA A 66 -1.88 15.95 -4.28
N ARG A 67 -1.46 16.52 -5.42
CA ARG A 67 -1.16 17.96 -5.51
C ARG A 67 -2.37 18.85 -5.23
N ALA A 68 -3.57 18.48 -5.71
CA ALA A 68 -4.79 19.22 -5.42
C ALA A 68 -5.14 19.18 -3.92
N GLN A 69 -4.96 18.02 -3.28
CA GLN A 69 -5.15 17.85 -1.85
C GLN A 69 -4.12 18.65 -1.03
N GLU A 70 -2.84 18.62 -1.43
CA GLU A 70 -1.77 19.42 -0.82
C GLU A 70 -2.07 20.92 -0.92
N ALA A 71 -2.47 21.41 -2.11
CA ALA A 71 -2.84 22.81 -2.30
C ALA A 71 -4.03 23.22 -1.41
N THR A 72 -5.02 22.35 -1.26
CA THR A 72 -6.17 22.57 -0.37
C THR A 72 -5.72 22.63 1.09
N ALA A 73 -4.87 21.71 1.54
CA ALA A 73 -4.34 21.69 2.89
C ALA A 73 -3.54 22.96 3.22
N VAL A 74 -2.67 23.40 2.30
CA VAL A 74 -1.90 24.65 2.45
C VAL A 74 -2.83 25.86 2.54
N SER A 75 -3.88 25.93 1.70
CA SER A 75 -4.84 27.02 1.75
C SER A 75 -5.59 27.07 3.08
N LEU A 76 -6.08 25.92 3.57
CA LEU A 76 -6.75 25.82 4.87
C LEU A 76 -5.81 26.19 6.03
N GLN A 77 -4.54 25.76 5.97
CA GLN A 77 -3.54 26.13 6.97
C GLN A 77 -3.32 27.64 7.01
N ALA A 78 -3.21 28.29 5.86
CA ALA A 78 -3.08 29.75 5.77
C ALA A 78 -4.31 30.47 6.32
N GLN A 79 -5.52 30.00 6.01
CA GLN A 79 -6.77 30.55 6.55
C GLN A 79 -6.83 30.44 8.08
N LEU A 80 -6.42 29.30 8.63
CA LEU A 80 -6.36 29.09 10.08
C LEU A 80 -5.37 30.05 10.76
N GLN A 81 -4.18 30.21 10.18
CA GLN A 81 -3.17 31.17 10.67
C GLN A 81 -3.70 32.61 10.66
N GLN A 82 -4.38 33.02 9.58
CA GLN A 82 -4.99 34.34 9.49
C GLN A 82 -6.12 34.53 10.53
N ALA A 83 -6.95 33.52 10.77
CA ALA A 83 -8.00 33.56 11.80
C ALA A 83 -7.41 33.70 13.21
N ILE A 84 -6.32 33.00 13.52
CA ILE A 84 -5.60 33.13 14.80
C ILE A 84 -5.04 34.55 14.96
N MET A 85 -4.41 35.11 13.93
CA MET A 85 -3.84 36.46 13.98
C MET A 85 -4.90 37.57 14.11
N SER A 86 -6.05 37.41 13.45
CA SER A 86 -7.17 38.38 13.52
C SER A 86 -8.01 38.24 14.80
N GLY A 87 -8.09 37.06 15.40
CA GLY A 87 -8.67 36.87 16.73
C GLY A 87 -7.85 37.49 17.85
N ALA A 88 -6.52 37.54 17.70
CA ALA A 88 -5.63 38.16 18.67
C ALA A 88 -5.74 39.70 18.72
N THR A 89 -6.11 40.36 17.61
CA THR A 89 -6.25 41.84 17.56
C THR A 89 -7.58 42.35 18.10
N ALA A 90 -8.60 41.50 18.26
CA ALA A 90 -9.88 41.88 18.84
C ALA A 90 -9.88 41.91 20.39
N HIS A 91 -8.87 41.30 21.03
CA HIS A 91 -8.83 41.16 22.50
C HIS A 91 -8.10 42.29 23.24
N ASP A 92 -7.41 43.21 22.54
CA ASP A 92 -6.57 44.23 23.17
C ASP A 92 -7.28 45.57 23.46
N ASN A 93 -8.56 45.72 23.12
CA ASN A 93 -9.28 47.00 23.25
C ASN A 93 -10.47 47.01 24.22
N ARG A 94 -10.56 46.05 25.15
CA ARG A 94 -11.54 46.10 26.25
C ARG A 94 -10.93 45.66 27.58
N ARG A 95 -10.15 46.55 28.19
CA ARG A 95 -9.92 46.52 29.64
C ARG A 95 -10.27 47.87 30.26
N GLY A 96 -11.54 48.22 30.09
CA GLY A 96 -12.22 49.25 30.87
C GLY A 96 -13.42 48.59 31.54
N ASP A 97 -13.28 48.41 32.85
CA ASP A 97 -14.32 48.57 33.87
C ASP A 97 -15.47 47.55 34.03
N GLU A 98 -15.75 47.32 35.31
CA GLU A 98 -16.98 46.78 35.93
C GLU A 98 -17.33 45.28 35.82
N GLY A 99 -17.21 44.61 36.97
CA GLY A 99 -18.40 44.22 37.73
C GLY A 99 -19.19 42.99 37.27
N LEU A 100 -19.02 41.89 38.00
CA LEU A 100 -20.10 41.05 38.55
C LEU A 100 -21.32 40.79 37.63
N ASN A 101 -21.37 39.62 36.99
CA ASN A 101 -22.58 38.80 37.13
C ASN A 101 -22.36 37.34 36.74
N CYS A 102 -22.57 36.46 37.71
CA CYS A 102 -22.78 35.04 37.52
C CYS A 102 -24.30 34.81 37.47
N ALA A 103 -24.83 34.24 36.38
CA ALA A 103 -25.90 33.23 36.39
C ALA A 103 -26.55 33.05 35.01
N GLY A 104 -26.59 31.80 34.55
CA GLY A 104 -27.85 31.21 34.09
C GLY A 104 -28.03 30.99 32.58
N GLY A 105 -27.80 29.74 32.16
CA GLY A 105 -28.83 29.00 31.43
C GLY A 105 -28.57 28.69 29.95
N GLY A 106 -28.47 27.40 29.64
CA GLY A 106 -29.17 26.83 28.48
C GLY A 106 -28.30 26.21 27.38
N VAL A 107 -28.12 24.88 27.48
CA VAL A 107 -28.16 23.85 26.43
C VAL A 107 -27.43 24.15 25.11
N GLU A 108 -26.41 23.36 24.79
CA GLU A 108 -26.38 22.46 23.62
C GLU A 108 -24.98 21.83 23.43
N ARG A 109 -24.87 20.55 23.85
CA ARG A 109 -24.22 19.45 23.13
C ARG A 109 -23.05 19.84 22.22
N GLN A 110 -21.95 20.26 22.82
CA GLN A 110 -20.67 20.40 22.14
C GLN A 110 -19.99 19.03 22.15
N ALA A 111 -19.71 18.48 20.98
CA ALA A 111 -18.85 17.31 20.82
C ALA A 111 -17.56 17.59 21.59
N GLU A 112 -17.24 16.71 22.55
CA GLU A 112 -16.01 16.84 23.32
C GLU A 112 -14.84 16.75 22.36
N ASP A 113 -14.29 17.93 22.15
CA ASP A 113 -13.06 18.26 21.50
C ASP A 113 -11.99 17.27 21.95
N ALA A 114 -11.18 16.82 21.01
CA ALA A 114 -10.08 15.93 21.30
C ALA A 114 -9.15 16.64 22.29
N GLU A 115 -9.26 16.31 23.57
CA GLU A 115 -8.32 16.73 24.59
C GLU A 115 -6.93 16.27 24.17
N SER A 116 -6.17 17.19 23.56
CA SER A 116 -4.73 17.09 23.42
C SER A 116 -4.15 17.18 24.83
N ALA A 117 -4.12 16.05 25.52
CA ALA A 117 -3.37 15.93 26.76
C ALA A 117 -1.89 16.22 26.43
N TYR A 118 -1.40 17.36 26.90
CA TYR A 118 0.03 17.65 26.93
C TYR A 118 0.73 16.52 27.70
N VAL A 119 1.52 15.71 27.00
CA VAL A 119 2.34 14.66 27.62
C VAL A 119 3.65 15.31 28.06
N ASP A 120 3.78 15.47 29.38
CA ASP A 120 5.02 15.86 30.04
C ASP A 120 6.15 14.85 29.70
N PRO A 121 7.24 15.28 29.03
CA PRO A 121 8.33 14.40 28.63
C PRO A 121 9.05 13.69 29.79
N ASP A 122 8.97 14.23 31.01
CA ASP A 122 9.70 13.71 32.17
C ASP A 122 8.89 12.71 33.02
N ARG A 123 7.63 12.46 32.66
CA ARG A 123 6.78 11.47 33.34
C ARG A 123 6.93 10.10 32.68
N VAL A 124 8.01 9.39 33.00
CA VAL A 124 8.20 7.96 32.66
C VAL A 124 7.17 7.06 33.34
N VAL A 125 5.93 7.08 32.84
CA VAL A 125 4.93 6.04 33.07
C VAL A 125 4.67 5.44 31.71
N ALA A 126 5.07 4.18 31.49
CA ALA A 126 4.99 3.45 30.23
C ALA A 126 3.78 3.88 29.37
N SER A 127 4.03 4.71 28.36
CA SER A 127 3.03 5.38 27.51
C SER A 127 2.37 4.43 26.51
N GLY A 128 1.83 3.31 26.99
CA GLY A 128 1.16 2.30 26.18
C GLY A 128 -0.26 2.03 26.67
N PRO A 129 -1.15 1.51 25.79
CA PRO A 129 -2.48 1.08 26.19
C PRO A 129 -2.39 0.02 27.30
N VAL A 130 -3.29 0.04 28.29
CA VAL A 130 -3.32 -0.98 29.35
C VAL A 130 -4.04 -2.25 28.89
N CYS A 131 -3.61 -3.41 29.40
CA CYS A 131 -4.25 -4.69 29.14
C CYS A 131 -5.73 -4.65 29.52
N ARG A 132 -6.61 -4.96 28.55
CA ARG A 132 -8.07 -4.89 28.72
C ARG A 132 -8.62 -5.96 29.68
N ALA A 133 -7.90 -7.07 29.84
CA ALA A 133 -8.31 -8.17 30.72
C ALA A 133 -7.97 -7.90 32.19
N CYS A 134 -6.71 -7.60 32.52
CA CYS A 134 -6.30 -7.42 33.93
C CYS A 134 -6.24 -5.97 34.40
N ARG A 135 -6.19 -4.98 33.49
CA ARG A 135 -6.05 -3.54 33.77
C ARG A 135 -4.83 -3.14 34.61
N LYS A 136 -3.88 -4.06 34.81
CA LYS A 136 -2.71 -3.87 35.68
C LYS A 136 -1.39 -3.67 34.92
N ARG A 137 -1.26 -4.26 33.74
CA ARG A 137 -0.03 -4.26 32.93
C ARG A 137 -0.28 -3.58 31.59
N ALA A 138 0.77 -3.07 30.97
CA ALA A 138 0.71 -2.59 29.59
C ALA A 138 0.26 -3.71 28.64
N ALA A 139 -0.54 -3.35 27.65
CA ALA A 139 -0.86 -4.22 26.53
C ALA A 139 0.36 -4.29 25.61
N ALA A 140 0.78 -5.51 25.32
CA ALA A 140 1.95 -5.81 24.50
C ALA A 140 1.64 -6.91 23.48
N VAL A 141 0.37 -7.31 23.33
CA VAL A 141 -0.03 -8.42 22.46
C VAL A 141 -1.16 -8.03 21.52
N VAL A 142 -0.93 -8.29 20.23
CA VAL A 142 -1.87 -8.14 19.12
C VAL A 142 -2.56 -9.48 18.85
N LEU A 143 -3.90 -9.50 18.79
CA LEU A 143 -4.68 -10.72 18.54
C LEU A 143 -5.11 -10.84 17.07
N LEU A 144 -4.86 -12.00 16.45
CA LEU A 144 -5.25 -12.28 15.07
C LEU A 144 -6.52 -13.15 15.03
N PRO A 145 -7.45 -12.89 14.07
CA PRO A 145 -7.28 -12.02 12.89
C PRO A 145 -7.64 -10.54 13.11
N CYS A 146 -8.18 -10.15 14.26
CA CYS A 146 -8.75 -8.81 14.46
C CYS A 146 -7.73 -7.65 14.63
N GLN A 147 -6.44 -7.95 14.72
CA GLN A 147 -5.32 -7.00 14.87
C GLN A 147 -5.41 -6.01 16.04
N HIS A 148 -6.19 -6.33 17.08
CA HIS A 148 -6.30 -5.49 18.26
C HIS A 148 -5.15 -5.70 19.24
N LEU A 149 -4.39 -4.63 19.53
CA LEU A 149 -3.44 -4.56 20.65
C LEU A 149 -4.19 -4.31 21.96
N CYS A 150 -4.43 -5.35 22.74
CA CYS A 150 -5.33 -5.22 23.91
C CYS A 150 -5.01 -6.10 25.12
N LEU A 151 -4.02 -7.00 25.04
CA LEU A 151 -3.65 -7.90 26.15
C LEU A 151 -2.19 -7.72 26.54
N CYS A 152 -1.87 -7.95 27.82
CA CYS A 152 -0.51 -8.23 28.27
C CYS A 152 -0.17 -9.71 28.02
N THR A 153 1.12 -10.03 27.96
CA THR A 153 1.65 -11.38 27.73
C THR A 153 1.06 -12.46 28.65
N GLU A 154 0.83 -12.15 29.92
CA GLU A 154 0.21 -13.09 30.87
C GLU A 154 -1.26 -13.38 30.58
N CYS A 155 -2.02 -12.35 30.17
CA CYS A 155 -3.44 -12.51 29.85
C CYS A 155 -3.66 -13.15 28.48
N ASP A 156 -2.67 -13.05 27.58
CA ASP A 156 -2.71 -13.73 26.29
C ASP A 156 -2.81 -15.25 26.48
N ARG A 157 -2.10 -15.85 27.43
CA ARG A 157 -2.08 -17.32 27.61
C ARG A 157 -3.46 -17.96 27.82
N VAL A 158 -4.41 -17.22 28.39
CA VAL A 158 -5.76 -17.72 28.74
C VAL A 158 -6.87 -17.17 27.86
N ALA A 159 -6.59 -16.18 27.01
CA ALA A 159 -7.62 -15.54 26.19
C ALA A 159 -8.00 -16.40 24.97
N GLN A 160 -9.29 -16.67 24.78
CA GLN A 160 -9.79 -17.40 23.60
C GLN A 160 -10.39 -16.48 22.53
N ALA A 161 -10.69 -15.23 22.89
CA ALA A 161 -11.27 -14.23 22.01
C ALA A 161 -10.76 -12.83 22.37
N CYS A 162 -10.87 -11.90 21.42
CA CYS A 162 -10.50 -10.51 21.62
C CYS A 162 -11.46 -9.81 22.58
N PRO A 163 -10.98 -9.19 23.69
CA PRO A 163 -11.84 -8.44 24.60
C PRO A 163 -12.47 -7.17 24.02
N LEU A 164 -12.05 -6.74 22.82
CA LEU A 164 -12.59 -5.54 22.16
C LEU A 164 -13.70 -5.86 21.17
N CYS A 165 -13.48 -6.83 20.30
CA CYS A 165 -14.40 -7.17 19.20
C CYS A 165 -15.01 -8.57 19.30
N LEU A 166 -14.69 -9.31 20.36
CA LEU A 166 -15.18 -10.67 20.66
C LEU A 166 -14.88 -11.72 19.59
N THR A 167 -14.03 -11.40 18.62
CA THR A 167 -13.57 -12.35 17.59
C THR A 167 -12.70 -13.42 18.23
N ALA A 168 -12.97 -14.70 17.92
CA ALA A 168 -12.16 -15.82 18.36
C ALA A 168 -10.73 -15.68 17.87
N ARG A 169 -9.77 -15.98 18.74
CA ARG A 169 -8.34 -15.83 18.44
C ARG A 169 -7.80 -17.08 17.74
N ASN A 170 -7.07 -16.86 16.66
CA ASN A 170 -6.31 -17.91 15.97
C ASN A 170 -4.84 -17.94 16.41
N SER A 171 -4.24 -16.75 16.60
CA SER A 171 -2.85 -16.58 17.05
C SER A 171 -2.64 -15.19 17.66
N SER A 172 -1.47 -14.96 18.25
CA SER A 172 -1.07 -13.68 18.85
C SER A 172 0.37 -13.32 18.48
N VAL A 173 0.68 -12.02 18.53
CA VAL A 173 2.03 -11.47 18.32
C VAL A 173 2.36 -10.50 19.45
N GLU A 174 3.51 -10.70 20.09
CA GLU A 174 4.04 -9.79 21.11
C GLU A 174 4.78 -8.62 20.44
N VAL A 175 4.54 -7.40 20.92
CA VAL A 175 5.16 -6.17 20.44
C VAL A 175 6.00 -5.53 21.55
N LEU A 176 7.22 -5.13 21.20
CA LEU A 176 8.12 -4.37 22.05
C LEU A 176 7.93 -2.89 21.74
N LEU A 177 7.28 -2.15 22.64
CA LEU A 177 7.14 -0.70 22.53
C LEU A 177 8.38 -0.07 23.21
N SER A 178 9.22 0.60 22.41
CA SER A 178 10.45 1.29 22.86
C SER A 178 10.17 2.77 23.06
#